data_AF-A0A174W8P3-F1
#
_entry.id   AF-A0A174W8P3-F1
#
_cell.length_a   1.000
_cell.length_b   1.000
_cell.length_c   1.000
_cell.angle_alpha   90.00
_cell.angle_beta   90.00
_cell.angle_gamma   90.00
#
_symmetry.space_group_name_H-M   'P 1'
#
loop_
_entity.id
_entity.type
_entity.pdbx_description
1 polymer ?
#
loop_
_entity_poly.entity_id
_entity_poly.type
_entity_poly.pdbx_seq_one_letter_code
_entity_poly.pdbx_strand_id
1 'polypeptide(L)'
;MRKLQSAKILAALEAHPAFRAANTILLYHSLGDEVDTHTFIKKWSSEKRILLPVVVGDDLELRIYTGPDDMTTGSYGIEEPTGEVFTDYAAIDFIAVPGVAFDRKGNRLGRGKGYYDRLLPRIPSACKAGICFPFQLVEEVPAESFDIRMDIIITTNENELSHPYHPLPSCDRE
;
A
#
# COMPACT_ATOMS: atom_id res chain seq x y z
N MET A 1 -2.12 0.43 -21.93
CA MET A 1 -2.72 1.52 -21.13
C MET A 1 -2.49 1.31 -19.63
N ARG A 2 -2.95 0.20 -19.01
CA ARG A 2 -2.76 -0.10 -17.56
C ARG A 2 -1.32 0.12 -17.07
N LYS A 3 -0.32 -0.56 -17.67
CA LYS A 3 1.10 -0.46 -17.26
C LYS A 3 1.64 0.98 -17.24
N LEU A 4 1.21 1.81 -18.19
CA LEU A 4 1.65 3.21 -18.28
C LEU A 4 1.04 4.05 -17.15
N GLN A 5 -0.24 3.83 -16.83
CA GLN A 5 -0.89 4.49 -15.69
C GLN A 5 -0.29 4.01 -14.36
N SER A 6 -0.02 2.71 -14.22
CA SER A 6 0.66 2.18 -13.04
C SER A 6 2.02 2.85 -12.84
N ALA A 7 2.82 2.99 -13.90
CA ALA A 7 4.12 3.65 -13.84
C ALA A 7 4.01 5.11 -13.38
N LYS A 8 3.00 5.86 -13.83
CA LYS A 8 2.75 7.23 -13.37
C LYS A 8 2.37 7.30 -11.89
N ILE A 9 1.48 6.41 -11.41
CA ILE A 9 1.11 6.33 -9.98
C ILE A 9 2.34 6.00 -9.13
N LEU A 10 3.14 5.03 -9.56
CA LEU A 10 4.32 4.61 -8.83
C LEU A 10 5.42 5.66 -8.85
N ALA A 11 5.56 6.44 -9.92
CA ALA A 11 6.47 7.58 -9.94
C ALA A 11 6.04 8.67 -8.94
N ALA A 12 4.74 8.92 -8.81
CA ALA A 12 4.21 9.84 -7.79
C ALA A 12 4.44 9.31 -6.37
N LEU A 13 4.24 8.01 -6.14
CA LEU A 13 4.57 7.35 -4.87
C LEU A 13 6.06 7.44 -4.56
N GLU A 14 6.92 7.20 -5.54
CA GLU A 14 8.38 7.28 -5.40
C GLU A 14 8.86 8.69 -5.02
N ALA A 15 8.22 9.71 -5.59
CA ALA A 15 8.53 11.10 -5.30
C ALA A 15 8.02 11.56 -3.92
N HIS A 16 7.06 10.84 -3.32
CA HIS A 16 6.41 11.26 -2.08
C HIS A 16 7.40 11.25 -0.89
N PRO A 17 7.47 12.31 -0.07
CA PRO A 17 8.43 12.40 1.04
C PRO A 17 8.36 11.23 2.03
N ALA A 18 7.14 10.78 2.35
CA ALA A 18 6.94 9.64 3.27
C ALA A 18 7.57 8.33 2.74
N PHE A 19 7.49 8.07 1.44
CA PHE A 19 8.12 6.90 0.83
C PHE A 19 9.65 7.03 0.82
N ARG A 20 10.17 8.22 0.50
CA ARG A 20 11.62 8.46 0.43
C ARG A 20 12.27 8.29 1.81
N ALA A 21 11.62 8.77 2.87
CA ALA A 21 12.08 8.64 4.25
C ALA A 21 11.92 7.23 4.85
N ALA A 22 11.03 6.41 4.29
CA ALA A 22 10.76 5.05 4.77
C ALA A 22 11.88 4.07 4.42
N ASN A 23 12.23 3.19 5.37
CA ASN A 23 13.20 2.10 5.18
C ASN A 23 12.50 0.75 5.05
N THR A 24 11.47 0.50 5.86
CA THR A 24 10.66 -0.72 5.82
C THR A 24 9.33 -0.41 5.15
N ILE A 25 9.09 -1.04 4.00
CA ILE A 25 7.94 -0.72 3.13
C ILE A 25 7.14 -1.98 2.87
N LEU A 26 5.86 -1.93 3.20
CA LEU A 26 4.90 -2.96 2.83
C LEU A 26 4.24 -2.60 1.50
N LEU A 27 4.46 -3.44 0.49
CA LEU A 27 3.82 -3.38 -0.81
C LEU A 27 2.93 -4.62 -1.00
N TYR A 28 2.19 -4.68 -2.09
CA TYR A 28 1.41 -5.87 -2.45
C TYR A 28 1.83 -6.38 -3.81
N HIS A 29 1.72 -7.69 -4.03
CA HIS A 29 1.94 -8.28 -5.35
C HIS A 29 0.66 -8.15 -6.18
N SER A 30 0.65 -7.16 -7.10
CA SER A 30 -0.58 -6.72 -7.75
C SER A 30 -1.26 -7.78 -8.62
N LEU A 31 -2.59 -7.80 -8.56
CA LEU A 31 -3.47 -8.55 -9.46
C LEU A 31 -3.70 -7.82 -10.79
N GLY A 32 -4.35 -8.51 -11.75
CA GLY A 32 -4.56 -8.02 -13.11
C GLY A 32 -5.39 -6.72 -13.24
N ASP A 33 -6.18 -6.37 -12.24
CA ASP A 33 -7.00 -5.16 -12.19
C ASP A 33 -6.45 -4.09 -11.24
N GLU A 34 -5.26 -4.30 -10.67
CA GLU A 34 -4.61 -3.39 -9.73
C GLU A 34 -3.48 -2.58 -10.39
N VAL A 35 -2.99 -1.56 -9.68
CA VAL A 35 -1.75 -0.87 -10.02
C VAL A 35 -0.62 -1.89 -10.01
N ASP A 36 0.10 -1.99 -11.13
CA ASP A 36 1.16 -2.97 -11.37
C ASP A 36 2.41 -2.61 -10.56
N THR A 37 2.64 -3.31 -9.45
CA THR A 37 3.73 -3.04 -8.48
C THR A 37 5.00 -3.83 -8.75
N HIS A 38 4.98 -4.80 -9.68
CA HIS A 38 6.02 -5.83 -9.78
C HIS A 38 7.41 -5.24 -10.09
N THR A 39 7.49 -4.34 -11.06
CA THR A 39 8.75 -3.66 -11.41
C THR A 39 9.22 -2.74 -10.29
N PHE A 40 8.29 -2.13 -9.55
CA PHE A 40 8.61 -1.21 -8.46
C PHE A 40 9.22 -1.93 -7.26
N ILE A 41 8.66 -3.09 -6.91
CA ILE A 41 9.19 -3.99 -5.87
C ILE A 41 10.64 -4.36 -6.20
N LYS A 42 10.91 -4.82 -7.43
CA LYS A 42 12.26 -5.21 -7.87
C LYS A 42 13.25 -4.05 -7.87
N LYS A 43 12.79 -2.84 -8.22
CA LYS A 43 13.65 -1.64 -8.23
C LYS A 43 14.13 -1.29 -6.82
N TRP A 44 13.24 -1.35 -5.83
CA TRP A 44 13.53 -0.87 -4.48
C TRP A 44 14.01 -1.95 -3.52
N SER A 45 13.96 -3.23 -3.88
CA SER A 45 14.38 -4.34 -3.01
C SER A 45 15.86 -4.34 -2.66
N SER A 46 16.72 -3.67 -3.44
CA SER A 46 18.15 -3.51 -3.11
C SER A 46 18.44 -2.34 -2.18
N GLU A 47 17.51 -1.38 -2.05
CA GLU A 47 17.72 -0.13 -1.31
C GLU A 47 16.87 -0.04 -0.04
N LYS A 48 15.75 -0.76 -0.01
CA LYS A 48 14.77 -0.71 1.07
C LYS A 48 14.36 -2.11 1.48
N ARG A 49 13.91 -2.28 2.71
CA ARG A 49 13.34 -3.53 3.19
C ARG A 49 11.91 -3.65 2.70
N ILE A 50 11.71 -4.42 1.63
CA ILE A 50 10.39 -4.65 1.06
C ILE A 50 9.72 -5.83 1.75
N LEU A 51 8.51 -5.62 2.21
CA LEU A 51 7.61 -6.64 2.73
C LEU A 51 6.50 -6.87 1.72
N LEU A 52 6.11 -8.13 1.54
CA LEU A 52 4.97 -8.54 0.74
C LEU A 52 4.04 -9.44 1.57
N PRO A 53 2.71 -9.26 1.46
CA PRO A 53 1.75 -10.08 2.17
C PRO A 53 1.52 -11.41 1.46
N VAL A 54 1.43 -12.48 2.25
CA VAL A 54 1.05 -13.84 1.86
C VAL A 54 -0.27 -14.17 2.52
N VAL A 55 -1.19 -14.78 1.78
CA VAL A 55 -2.47 -15.21 2.34
C VAL A 55 -2.26 -16.53 3.08
N VAL A 56 -2.46 -16.51 4.40
CA VAL A 56 -2.39 -17.70 5.26
C VAL A 56 -3.72 -17.85 5.98
N GLY A 57 -4.57 -18.76 5.49
CA GLY A 57 -5.95 -18.89 5.98
C GLY A 57 -6.75 -17.62 5.70
N ASP A 58 -7.26 -17.00 6.76
CA ASP A 58 -8.02 -15.74 6.70
C ASP A 58 -7.15 -14.49 6.97
N ASP A 59 -5.84 -14.63 7.18
CA ASP A 59 -4.95 -13.52 7.53
C ASP A 59 -3.85 -13.27 6.48
N LEU A 60 -3.25 -12.08 6.56
CA LEU A 60 -2.05 -11.72 5.81
C LEU A 60 -0.82 -11.90 6.69
N GLU A 61 0.04 -12.83 6.33
CA GLU A 61 1.39 -12.96 6.86
C GLU A 61 2.33 -12.07 6.05
N LEU A 62 3.17 -11.26 6.72
CA LEU A 62 4.13 -10.43 6.03
C LEU A 62 5.45 -11.19 5.89
N ARG A 63 6.05 -11.16 4.71
CA ARG A 63 7.37 -11.76 4.48
C ARG A 63 8.31 -10.78 3.83
N ILE A 64 9.58 -10.92 4.16
CA ILE A 64 10.66 -10.12 3.57
C ILE A 64 10.89 -10.61 2.15
N TYR A 65 10.86 -9.67 1.20
CA TYR A 65 11.22 -9.93 -0.18
C TYR A 65 12.70 -9.62 -0.40
N THR A 66 13.51 -10.64 -0.73
CA THR A 66 14.95 -10.45 -1.00
C THR A 66 15.31 -10.51 -2.49
N GLY A 67 14.40 -10.98 -3.35
CA GLY A 67 14.60 -10.98 -4.79
C GLY A 67 13.63 -11.88 -5.56
N PRO A 68 13.78 -11.94 -6.90
CA PRO A 68 12.90 -12.75 -7.77
C PRO A 68 12.94 -14.24 -7.47
N ASP A 69 14.07 -14.75 -6.96
CA ASP A 69 14.27 -16.16 -6.64
C ASP A 69 13.50 -16.60 -5.38
N ASP A 70 13.07 -15.64 -4.56
CA ASP A 70 12.27 -15.86 -3.34
C ASP A 70 10.77 -15.79 -3.60
N MET A 71 10.31 -16.14 -4.81
CA MET A 71 8.90 -16.10 -5.18
C MET A 71 8.44 -17.49 -5.62
N THR A 72 7.29 -17.93 -5.11
CA THR A 72 6.64 -19.18 -5.53
C THR A 72 5.18 -18.94 -5.87
N THR A 73 4.60 -19.77 -6.75
CA THR A 73 3.18 -19.66 -7.10
C THR A 73 2.33 -20.13 -5.91
N GLY A 74 1.62 -19.19 -5.29
CA GLY A 74 0.75 -19.41 -4.14
C GLY A 74 -0.64 -19.94 -4.48
N SER A 75 -1.47 -20.05 -3.44
CA SER A 75 -2.77 -20.75 -3.47
C SER A 75 -3.81 -20.15 -4.43
N TYR A 76 -3.63 -18.90 -4.84
CA TYR A 76 -4.52 -18.20 -5.78
C TYR A 76 -3.88 -17.95 -7.16
N GLY A 77 -2.76 -18.63 -7.47
CA GLY A 77 -2.02 -18.40 -8.71
C GLY A 77 -1.26 -17.07 -8.72
N ILE A 78 -1.04 -16.48 -7.55
CA ILE A 78 -0.28 -15.24 -7.33
C ILE A 78 1.10 -15.64 -6.87
N GLU A 79 2.14 -14.96 -7.35
CA GLU A 79 3.48 -15.16 -6.81
C GLU A 79 3.55 -14.61 -5.38
N GLU A 80 3.93 -15.48 -4.44
CA GLU A 80 4.04 -15.20 -3.02
C GLU A 80 5.51 -15.30 -2.58
N PRO A 81 5.98 -14.38 -1.71
CA PRO A 81 7.33 -14.46 -1.17
C PRO A 81 7.55 -15.72 -0.31
N THR A 82 8.70 -16.35 -0.47
CA THR A 82 9.18 -17.48 0.36
C THR A 82 10.18 -17.05 1.43
N GLY A 83 10.50 -15.75 1.50
CA GLY A 83 11.43 -15.21 2.48
C GLY A 83 10.94 -15.30 3.93
N GLU A 84 11.75 -14.79 4.86
CA GLU A 84 11.46 -14.88 6.29
C GLU A 84 10.18 -14.16 6.70
N VAL A 85 9.48 -14.73 7.67
CA VAL A 85 8.28 -14.12 8.27
C VAL A 85 8.67 -12.88 9.07
N PHE A 86 8.00 -11.78 8.78
CA PHE A 86 8.18 -10.50 9.44
C PHE A 86 7.05 -10.24 10.43
N THR A 87 7.38 -10.07 11.71
CA THR A 87 6.42 -9.92 12.80
C THR A 87 6.51 -8.57 13.52
N ASP A 88 7.51 -7.75 13.20
CA ASP A 88 7.70 -6.43 13.81
C ASP A 88 6.89 -5.34 13.08
N TYR A 89 5.56 -5.44 13.18
CA TYR A 89 4.64 -4.53 12.49
C TYR A 89 4.85 -3.05 12.85
N ALA A 90 5.42 -2.75 14.03
CA ALA A 90 5.70 -1.39 14.47
C ALA A 90 6.88 -0.74 13.73
N ALA A 91 7.79 -1.54 13.16
CA ALA A 91 8.92 -1.09 12.37
C ALA A 91 8.59 -0.82 10.89
N ILE A 92 7.32 -0.95 10.49
CA ILE A 92 6.88 -0.61 9.14
C ILE A 92 6.66 0.90 9.06
N ASP A 93 7.36 1.55 8.13
CA ASP A 93 7.32 3.01 7.96
C ASP A 93 6.25 3.44 6.95
N PHE A 94 6.01 2.61 5.94
CA PHE A 94 5.12 2.93 4.82
C PHE A 94 4.40 1.68 4.33
N ILE A 95 3.12 1.82 4.01
CA ILE A 95 2.32 0.78 3.37
C ILE A 95 1.59 1.34 2.14
N ALA A 96 1.76 0.67 1.00
CA ALA A 96 0.91 0.88 -0.18
C ALA A 96 -0.27 -0.08 -0.12
N VAL A 97 -1.49 0.46 -0.11
CA VAL A 97 -2.72 -0.31 0.08
C VAL A 97 -3.54 -0.31 -1.22
N PRO A 98 -3.90 -1.49 -1.77
CA PRO A 98 -4.82 -1.59 -2.88
C PRO A 98 -6.28 -1.49 -2.40
N GLY A 99 -7.16 -1.11 -3.32
CA GLY A 99 -8.59 -1.02 -3.09
C GLY A 99 -9.37 -1.03 -4.40
N VAL A 100 -10.65 -1.36 -4.31
CA VAL A 100 -11.60 -1.26 -5.42
C VAL A 100 -12.00 0.19 -5.65
N ALA A 101 -12.22 0.94 -4.56
CA ALA A 101 -12.52 2.35 -4.58
C ALA A 101 -11.88 3.07 -3.40
N PHE A 102 -11.62 4.36 -3.58
CA PHE A 102 -11.16 5.29 -2.55
C PHE A 102 -11.93 6.59 -2.65
N ASP A 103 -12.03 7.36 -1.57
CA ASP A 103 -12.52 8.73 -1.60
C ASP A 103 -11.46 9.74 -1.15
N ARG A 104 -11.78 11.04 -1.29
CA ARG A 104 -10.89 12.14 -0.90
C ARG A 104 -10.72 12.29 0.63
N LYS A 105 -11.54 11.60 1.42
CA LYS A 105 -11.43 11.54 2.89
C LYS A 105 -10.50 10.41 3.35
N GLY A 106 -9.96 9.62 2.41
CA GLY A 106 -9.07 8.49 2.69
C GLY A 106 -9.81 7.19 3.01
N ASN A 107 -11.14 7.14 2.85
CA ASN A 107 -11.87 5.89 3.01
C ASN A 107 -11.56 4.95 1.84
N ARG A 108 -11.64 3.64 2.10
CA ARG A 108 -11.23 2.59 1.16
C ARG A 108 -12.27 1.48 1.12
N LEU A 109 -12.62 1.05 -0.09
CA LEU A 109 -13.41 -0.15 -0.32
C LEU A 109 -12.50 -1.29 -0.77
N GLY A 110 -12.40 -2.35 0.03
CA GLY A 110 -11.69 -3.58 -0.33
C GLY A 110 -12.51 -4.51 -1.23
N ARG A 111 -11.96 -5.70 -1.54
CA ARG A 111 -12.66 -6.76 -2.31
C ARG A 111 -13.63 -7.61 -1.48
N GLY A 112 -13.93 -7.22 -0.25
CA GLY A 112 -14.86 -7.93 0.64
C GLY A 112 -14.29 -9.10 1.45
N LYS A 113 -12.98 -9.39 1.36
CA LYS A 113 -12.33 -10.45 2.18
C LYS A 113 -11.81 -9.97 3.55
N GLY A 114 -11.75 -8.66 3.77
CA GLY A 114 -11.34 -8.08 5.06
C GLY A 114 -9.84 -8.21 5.42
N TYR A 115 -9.00 -8.66 4.50
CA TYR A 115 -7.57 -8.89 4.76
C TYR A 115 -6.84 -7.65 5.28
N TYR A 116 -7.00 -6.52 4.59
CA TYR A 116 -6.37 -5.26 5.00
C TYR A 116 -7.07 -4.65 6.22
N ASP A 117 -8.35 -4.89 6.44
CA ASP A 117 -9.07 -4.38 7.60
C ASP A 117 -8.59 -5.06 8.89
N ARG A 118 -8.12 -6.32 8.80
CA ARG A 118 -7.40 -7.03 9.88
C ARG A 118 -5.94 -6.62 10.01
N LEU A 119 -5.27 -6.27 8.91
CA LEU A 119 -3.84 -5.95 8.89
C LEU A 119 -3.54 -4.53 9.36
N LEU A 120 -4.27 -3.53 8.86
CA LEU A 120 -4.01 -2.11 9.12
C LEU A 120 -4.00 -1.74 10.61
N PRO A 121 -4.89 -2.29 11.49
CA PRO A 121 -4.83 -2.01 12.92
C PRO A 121 -3.53 -2.47 13.59
N ARG A 122 -2.84 -3.45 13.01
CA ARG A 122 -1.57 -3.97 13.50
C ARG A 122 -0.38 -3.08 13.12
N ILE A 123 -0.58 -2.13 12.19
CA ILE A 123 0.45 -1.25 11.65
C ILE A 123 0.08 0.23 11.93
N PRO A 124 0.07 0.65 13.21
CA PRO A 124 -0.41 1.98 13.57
C PRO A 124 0.51 3.09 13.05
N SER A 125 1.83 2.88 13.12
CA SER A 125 2.86 3.91 12.89
C SER A 125 3.13 4.21 11.41
N ALA A 126 2.82 3.29 10.51
CA ALA A 126 3.13 3.46 9.09
C ALA A 126 2.26 4.54 8.44
N CYS A 127 2.84 5.28 7.49
CA CYS A 127 2.08 6.08 6.54
C CYS A 127 1.31 5.15 5.58
N LYS A 128 -0.02 5.26 5.59
CA LYS A 128 -0.95 4.42 4.83
C LYS A 128 -1.31 5.11 3.52
N ALA A 129 -0.78 4.62 2.42
CA ALA A 129 -0.97 5.17 1.10
C ALA A 129 -1.92 4.32 0.26
N GLY A 130 -3.12 4.82 -0.01
CA GLY A 130 -4.01 4.24 -1.00
C GLY A 130 -3.49 4.54 -2.41
N ILE A 131 -3.19 3.51 -3.19
CA ILE A 131 -2.80 3.69 -4.60
C ILE A 131 -3.90 3.17 -5.53
N CYS A 132 -4.36 4.03 -6.44
CA CYS A 132 -5.51 3.70 -7.26
C CYS A 132 -5.51 4.39 -8.62
N PHE A 133 -6.18 3.79 -9.59
CA PHE A 133 -6.46 4.45 -10.85
C PHE A 133 -7.49 5.59 -10.67
N PRO A 134 -7.53 6.58 -11.57
CA PRO A 134 -8.48 7.70 -11.45
C PRO A 134 -9.94 7.28 -11.36
N PHE A 135 -10.34 6.23 -12.08
CA PHE A 135 -11.72 5.73 -12.06
C PHE A 135 -12.12 5.07 -10.74
N GLN A 136 -11.14 4.75 -9.88
CA GLN A 136 -11.38 4.18 -8.56
C GLN A 136 -11.51 5.26 -7.48
N LEU A 137 -11.19 6.52 -7.81
CA LEU A 137 -11.42 7.65 -6.92
C LEU A 137 -12.86 8.13 -7.12
N VAL A 138 -13.72 7.87 -6.12
CA VAL A 138 -15.14 8.21 -6.12
C VAL A 138 -15.42 9.35 -5.14
N GLU A 139 -16.62 9.93 -5.20
CA GLU A 139 -17.01 11.03 -4.32
C GLU A 139 -17.09 10.60 -2.85
N GLU A 140 -17.68 9.43 -2.60
CA GLU A 140 -17.86 8.89 -1.26
C GLU A 140 -17.78 7.36 -1.30
N VAL A 141 -17.00 6.81 -0.37
CA VAL A 141 -16.98 5.37 -0.09
C VAL A 141 -17.76 5.14 1.20
N PRO A 142 -18.75 4.23 1.22
CA PRO A 142 -19.38 3.79 2.47
C PRO A 142 -18.31 3.23 3.40
N ALA A 143 -18.18 3.82 4.58
CA ALA A 143 -17.19 3.45 5.57
C ALA A 143 -17.82 3.39 6.94
N GLU A 144 -17.42 2.39 7.72
CA GLU A 144 -17.82 2.21 9.09
C GLU A 144 -16.85 2.93 10.03
N SER A 145 -17.26 3.18 11.28
CA SER A 145 -16.42 3.91 12.24
C SER A 145 -15.12 3.19 12.63
N PHE A 146 -15.05 1.88 12.39
CA PHE A 146 -13.88 1.05 12.65
C PHE A 146 -12.94 0.92 11.45
N ASP A 147 -13.32 1.46 10.28
CA ASP A 147 -12.48 1.38 9.09
C ASP A 147 -11.30 2.37 9.19
N ILE A 148 -10.09 1.85 8.96
CA ILE A 148 -8.88 2.66 8.98
C ILE A 148 -8.74 3.41 7.66
N ARG A 149 -8.72 4.74 7.77
CA ARG A 149 -8.48 5.65 6.65
C ARG A 149 -7.02 5.64 6.22
N MET A 150 -6.83 5.87 4.93
CA MET A 150 -5.52 6.13 4.35
C MET A 150 -5.10 7.56 4.68
N ASP A 151 -3.81 7.72 5.00
CA ASP A 151 -3.20 9.02 5.26
C ASP A 151 -3.02 9.82 3.95
N ILE A 152 -2.73 9.10 2.85
CA ILE A 152 -2.55 9.68 1.52
C ILE A 152 -3.23 8.83 0.44
N ILE A 153 -3.71 9.48 -0.62
CA ILE A 153 -4.24 8.83 -1.83
C ILE A 153 -3.41 9.27 -3.02
N ILE A 154 -2.89 8.31 -3.81
CA ILE A 154 -2.02 8.57 -4.97
C ILE A 154 -2.70 8.01 -6.23
N THR A 155 -2.88 8.87 -7.24
CA THR A 155 -3.55 8.56 -8.51
C THR A 155 -2.95 9.33 -9.69
N THR A 156 -3.23 8.92 -10.95
CA THR A 156 -2.61 9.52 -12.18
C THR A 156 -3.25 10.82 -12.69
N ASN A 157 -4.16 11.48 -11.96
CA ASN A 157 -4.79 12.69 -12.53
C ASN A 157 -3.75 13.80 -12.71
N GLU A 158 -3.57 14.21 -13.97
CA GLU A 158 -2.58 15.20 -14.43
C GLU A 158 -2.80 16.62 -13.87
N ASN A 159 -3.65 16.80 -12.85
CA ASN A 159 -3.91 18.11 -12.24
C ASN A 159 -4.21 18.16 -10.73
N GLU A 160 -4.30 17.05 -9.98
CA GLU A 160 -4.68 17.08 -8.54
C GLU A 160 -4.55 15.64 -8.00
N LEU A 161 -3.71 15.29 -7.02
CA LEU A 161 -3.78 15.70 -5.60
C LEU A 161 -2.41 15.48 -4.91
N SER A 162 -1.90 16.54 -4.29
CA SER A 162 -1.14 16.49 -3.04
C SER A 162 -2.06 17.19 -2.03
N HIS A 163 -2.47 16.54 -0.94
CA HIS A 163 -3.53 17.11 -0.10
C HIS A 163 -3.01 18.30 0.71
N PRO A 164 -3.68 19.48 0.69
CA PRO A 164 -3.41 20.56 1.62
C PRO A 164 -4.56 20.67 2.64
N TYR A 165 -4.80 19.68 3.50
CA TYR A 165 -5.74 19.88 4.63
C TYR A 165 -5.48 18.95 5.83
N HIS A 166 -4.36 19.20 6.55
CA HIS A 166 -4.34 19.31 8.02
C HIS A 166 -2.99 19.94 8.42
N PRO A 167 -2.93 21.11 9.08
CA PRO A 167 -1.72 21.45 9.83
C PRO A 167 -1.57 20.34 10.87
N LEU A 168 -0.43 19.65 10.85
CA LEU A 168 -0.03 18.77 11.95
C LEU A 168 -0.26 19.54 13.26
N PRO A 169 -0.85 18.95 14.32
CA PRO A 169 -0.81 19.60 15.62
C PRO A 169 0.66 19.92 15.91
N SER A 170 0.93 21.18 16.26
CA SER A 170 2.26 21.57 16.73
C SER A 170 2.63 20.57 17.82
N CYS A 171 3.73 19.85 17.59
CA CYS A 171 4.34 19.04 18.63
C CYS A 171 5.03 20.03 19.57
N ASP A 172 4.23 20.79 20.34
CA ASP A 172 4.69 21.49 21.51
C ASP A 172 4.93 20.41 22.56
N ARG A 173 6.17 19.91 22.57
CA ARG A 173 6.69 19.17 23.71
C ARG A 173 7.11 20.22 24.75
N GLU A 174 6.28 20.40 25.76
CA GLU A 174 6.76 20.71 27.11
C GLU A 174 6.96 19.40 27.87
#